data_AF-A0A955PIE9-F1
#
_entry.id   AF-A0A955PIE9-F1
#
_cell.length_a   1.000
_cell.length_b   1.000
_cell.length_c   1.000
_cell.angle_alpha   90.00
_cell.angle_beta   90.00
_cell.angle_gamma   90.00
#
_symmetry.space_group_name_H-M   'P 1'
#
loop_
_entity.id
_entity.type
_entity.pdbx_description
1 polymer ?
#
loop_
_entity_poly.entity_id
_entity_poly.type
_entity_poly.pdbx_seq_one_letter_code
_entity_poly.pdbx_strand_id
1 'polypeptide(L)'
;MSSRLPDPTTALVEPEFDREAVIREEASAIKAEAPRSDKGVVVGPEWKRVVYRGRVVSQADQAPVPMAVVSVFEGSDRLFTTLTDEQGRFELPAKLYGLNRIRNGESHWRPESYYRIEVDAGEVGESKKAVADIHSGDRLVFSVG
;
A
#
# COMPACT_ATOMS: atom_id res chain seq x y z
N MET A 1 24.19 -49.55 -15.66
CA MET A 1 23.38 -49.52 -14.44
C MET A 1 22.86 -48.10 -14.28
N SER A 2 21.57 -47.88 -14.57
CA SER A 2 20.93 -46.55 -14.65
C SER A 2 20.50 -46.06 -13.27
N SER A 3 20.97 -44.87 -12.87
CA SER A 3 20.41 -44.13 -11.73
C SER A 3 19.09 -43.49 -12.13
N ARG A 4 18.00 -43.90 -11.45
CA ARG A 4 16.72 -43.18 -11.47
C ARG A 4 16.82 -42.00 -10.51
N LEU A 5 16.64 -40.78 -11.03
CA LEU A 5 16.35 -39.60 -10.22
C LEU A 5 14.88 -39.67 -9.76
N PRO A 6 14.54 -39.29 -8.51
CA PRO A 6 13.15 -39.17 -8.09
C PRO A 6 12.54 -37.84 -8.56
N ASP A 7 11.28 -37.91 -9.02
CA ASP A 7 10.43 -36.76 -9.36
C ASP A 7 10.08 -35.92 -8.12
N PRO A 8 10.21 -34.58 -8.17
CA PRO A 8 9.62 -33.70 -7.17
C PRO A 8 8.22 -33.25 -7.61
N THR A 9 7.20 -34.07 -7.35
CA THR A 9 5.80 -33.60 -7.37
C THR A 9 5.34 -33.38 -5.93
N THR A 10 5.68 -32.21 -5.39
CA THR A 10 5.05 -31.71 -4.17
C THR A 10 3.81 -30.93 -4.57
N ALA A 11 2.66 -31.60 -4.53
CA ALA A 11 1.36 -30.95 -4.62
C ALA A 11 1.10 -30.20 -3.30
N LEU A 12 1.06 -28.88 -3.37
CA LEU A 12 0.61 -28.03 -2.26
C LEU A 12 -0.93 -28.11 -2.22
N VAL A 13 -1.44 -28.61 -1.09
CA VAL A 13 -2.86 -28.58 -0.74
C VAL A 13 -3.22 -27.13 -0.41
N GLU A 14 -4.03 -26.49 -1.24
CA GLU A 14 -4.67 -25.22 -0.90
C GLU A 14 -5.85 -25.48 0.04
N PRO A 15 -5.98 -24.79 1.18
CA PRO A 15 -7.21 -24.84 1.96
C PRO A 15 -8.30 -24.05 1.22
N GLU A 16 -9.39 -24.74 0.84
CA GLU A 16 -10.65 -24.10 0.44
C GLU A 16 -11.18 -23.25 1.60
N PHE A 17 -10.93 -21.95 1.53
CA PHE A 17 -11.48 -20.97 2.45
C PHE A 17 -12.87 -20.58 1.94
N ASP A 18 -13.88 -21.28 2.43
CA ASP A 18 -15.29 -21.02 2.14
C ASP A 18 -15.70 -19.67 2.78
N ARG A 19 -15.57 -18.58 2.00
CA ARG A 19 -15.76 -17.19 2.48
C ARG A 19 -17.22 -16.71 2.45
N GLU A 20 -18.18 -17.53 2.02
CA GLU A 20 -19.55 -17.05 1.78
C GLU A 20 -20.53 -17.20 2.96
N ALA A 21 -20.15 -17.80 4.08
CA ALA A 21 -21.13 -18.17 5.12
C ALA A 21 -21.25 -17.26 6.36
N VAL A 22 -20.46 -16.18 6.54
CA VAL A 22 -20.38 -15.46 7.85
C VAL A 22 -20.94 -14.03 7.84
N ILE A 23 -21.46 -13.51 6.72
CA ILE A 23 -21.98 -12.12 6.68
C ILE A 23 -23.48 -12.11 6.45
N ARG A 24 -24.27 -12.64 7.40
CA ARG A 24 -25.73 -12.47 7.33
C ARG A 24 -26.46 -12.52 8.66
N GLU A 25 -25.98 -11.88 9.73
CA GLU A 25 -26.85 -11.71 10.91
C GLU A 25 -26.51 -10.58 11.92
N GLU A 26 -25.85 -9.48 11.53
CA GLU A 26 -25.66 -8.34 12.47
C GLU A 26 -25.91 -6.95 11.85
N ALA A 27 -26.89 -6.82 10.95
CA ALA A 27 -27.22 -5.54 10.31
C ALA A 27 -28.54 -4.88 10.79
N SER A 28 -29.08 -5.25 11.97
CA SER A 28 -30.47 -4.85 12.31
C SER A 28 -30.72 -4.27 13.71
N ALA A 29 -29.72 -3.70 14.41
CA ALA A 29 -30.02 -3.06 15.69
C ALA A 29 -29.04 -1.95 16.12
N ILE A 30 -28.75 -0.96 15.26
CA ILE A 30 -28.20 0.32 15.75
C ILE A 30 -28.94 1.47 15.08
N LYS A 31 -30.19 1.69 15.49
CA LYS A 31 -30.86 2.99 15.35
C LYS A 31 -30.38 3.86 16.51
N ALA A 32 -29.09 4.16 16.55
CA ALA A 32 -28.52 5.09 17.52
C ALA A 32 -29.00 6.49 17.16
N GLU A 33 -29.78 7.07 18.07
CA GLU A 33 -30.18 8.46 18.06
C GLU A 33 -28.91 9.33 18.03
N ALA A 34 -28.64 9.96 16.89
CA ALA A 34 -27.44 10.77 16.71
C ALA A 34 -27.47 11.92 17.75
N PRO A 35 -26.43 12.07 18.60
CA PRO A 35 -26.40 13.14 19.57
C PRO A 35 -26.50 14.48 18.83
N ARG A 36 -27.44 15.33 19.26
CA ARG A 36 -27.54 16.72 18.79
C ARG A 36 -26.26 17.45 19.22
N SER A 37 -25.33 17.46 18.28
CA SER A 37 -24.00 18.02 18.39
C SER A 37 -24.09 19.55 18.38
N ASP A 38 -24.23 20.15 19.56
CA ASP A 38 -24.15 21.58 19.74
C ASP A 38 -22.69 22.01 19.45
N LYS A 39 -22.45 22.59 18.26
CA LYS A 39 -21.11 22.96 17.72
C LYS A 39 -20.08 21.83 17.58
N GLY A 40 -20.50 20.56 17.56
CA GLY A 40 -19.54 19.46 17.63
C GLY A 40 -19.04 19.00 16.26
N VAL A 41 -17.73 18.77 16.26
CA VAL A 41 -16.94 18.22 15.16
C VAL A 41 -17.53 16.88 14.74
N VAL A 42 -18.05 16.80 13.51
CA VAL A 42 -18.33 15.49 12.89
C VAL A 42 -16.98 14.90 12.54
N VAL A 43 -16.67 13.76 13.16
CA VAL A 43 -15.50 12.93 12.85
C VAL A 43 -16.03 11.67 12.20
N GLY A 44 -15.88 11.58 10.88
CA GLY A 44 -16.25 10.41 10.11
C GLY A 44 -15.02 9.79 9.45
N PRO A 45 -14.96 8.45 9.33
CA PRO A 45 -13.96 7.82 8.49
C PRO A 45 -14.19 8.19 7.03
N GLU A 46 -13.15 8.64 6.35
CA GLU A 46 -13.20 9.00 4.93
C GLU A 46 -12.05 8.33 4.19
N TRP A 47 -12.39 7.60 3.13
CA TRP A 47 -11.42 7.04 2.18
C TRP A 47 -11.09 8.07 1.11
N LYS A 48 -9.81 8.43 0.95
CA LYS A 48 -9.36 9.25 -0.17
C LYS A 48 -8.51 8.43 -1.13
N ARG A 49 -8.81 8.55 -2.43
CA ARG A 49 -7.93 8.04 -3.48
C ARG A 49 -6.79 9.03 -3.67
N VAL A 50 -5.58 8.53 -3.58
CA VAL A 50 -4.36 9.29 -3.84
C VAL A 50 -3.52 8.52 -4.85
N VAL A 51 -2.81 9.23 -5.71
CA VAL A 51 -1.86 8.62 -6.64
C VAL A 51 -0.48 9.10 -6.24
N TYR A 52 0.37 8.18 -5.80
CA TYR A 52 1.78 8.46 -5.55
C TYR A 52 2.53 8.38 -6.86
N ARG A 53 3.38 9.39 -7.09
CA ARG A 53 4.23 9.49 -8.28
C ARG A 53 5.65 9.74 -7.84
N GLY A 54 6.59 9.06 -8.47
CA GLY A 54 8.00 9.25 -8.15
C GLY A 54 8.91 8.78 -9.25
N ARG A 55 10.22 8.88 -8.97
CA ARG A 55 11.28 8.39 -9.84
C ARG A 55 12.34 7.68 -9.00
N VAL A 56 12.82 6.55 -9.51
CA VAL A 56 13.94 5.79 -8.97
C VAL A 56 15.17 6.05 -9.82
N VAL A 57 16.26 6.44 -9.17
CA VAL A 57 17.55 6.70 -9.81
C VAL A 57 18.67 5.96 -9.10
N SER A 58 19.69 5.58 -9.85
CA SER A 58 20.94 5.02 -9.33
C SER A 58 21.70 6.09 -8.57
N GLN A 59 22.20 5.77 -7.38
CA GLN A 59 22.99 6.70 -6.58
C GLN A 59 24.34 7.02 -7.25
N ALA A 60 24.92 6.05 -7.95
CA ALA A 60 26.27 6.15 -8.51
C ALA A 60 26.38 7.18 -9.64
N ASP A 61 25.38 7.23 -10.53
CA ASP A 61 25.41 8.02 -11.77
C ASP A 61 24.14 8.85 -12.01
N GLN A 62 23.17 8.78 -11.10
CA GLN A 62 21.86 9.43 -11.23
C GLN A 62 21.05 8.96 -12.46
N ALA A 63 21.43 7.82 -13.06
CA ALA A 63 20.68 7.24 -14.17
C ALA A 63 19.33 6.67 -13.68
N PRO A 64 18.25 6.75 -14.47
CA PRO A 64 16.99 6.12 -14.12
C PRO A 64 17.15 4.59 -14.02
N VAL A 65 16.48 3.98 -13.03
CA VAL A 65 16.45 2.53 -12.88
C VAL A 65 15.12 1.99 -13.42
N PRO A 66 15.11 1.35 -14.61
CA PRO A 66 13.90 0.73 -15.15
C PRO A 66 13.61 -0.61 -14.45
N MET A 67 12.35 -1.04 -14.49
CA MET A 67 11.91 -2.33 -13.94
C MET A 67 12.22 -2.52 -12.44
N ALA A 68 12.48 -1.45 -11.70
CA ALA A 68 12.61 -1.50 -10.25
C ALA A 68 11.25 -1.82 -9.64
N VAL A 69 11.23 -2.71 -8.64
CA VAL A 69 10.02 -3.10 -7.94
C VAL A 69 9.76 -2.07 -6.84
N VAL A 70 8.64 -1.36 -6.95
CA VAL A 70 8.16 -0.42 -5.94
C VAL A 70 7.02 -1.09 -5.20
N SER A 71 7.22 -1.38 -3.92
CA SER A 71 6.22 -2.00 -3.03
C SER A 71 5.74 -1.02 -1.97
N VAL A 72 4.45 -1.04 -1.66
CA VAL A 72 3.83 -0.22 -0.61
C VAL A 72 3.30 -1.13 0.48
N PHE A 73 3.61 -0.78 1.73
CA PHE A 73 3.24 -1.52 2.91
C PHE A 73 2.43 -0.65 3.88
N GLU A 74 1.48 -1.28 4.56
CA GLU A 74 0.82 -0.76 5.76
C GLU A 74 1.14 -1.71 6.91
N GLY A 75 1.96 -1.25 7.85
CA GLY A 75 2.56 -2.14 8.84
C GLY A 75 3.44 -3.20 8.18
N SER A 76 3.02 -4.46 8.25
CA SER A 76 3.73 -5.61 7.64
C SER A 76 3.09 -6.10 6.34
N ASP A 77 1.89 -5.62 6.02
CA ASP A 77 1.12 -6.11 4.88
C ASP A 77 1.50 -5.34 3.62
N ARG A 78 1.91 -6.08 2.57
CA ARG A 78 2.17 -5.51 1.25
C ARG A 78 0.84 -5.26 0.54
N LEU A 79 0.50 -3.99 0.36
CA LEU A 79 -0.76 -3.57 -0.25
C LEU A 79 -0.70 -3.54 -1.77
N PHE A 80 0.38 -2.99 -2.33
CA PHE A 80 0.54 -2.78 -3.76
C PHE A 80 1.98 -2.97 -4.19
N THR A 81 2.16 -3.39 -5.44
CA THR A 81 3.46 -3.41 -6.11
C THR A 81 3.31 -2.87 -7.53
N THR A 82 4.31 -2.14 -8.00
CA THR A 82 4.41 -1.68 -9.39
C THR A 82 5.86 -1.74 -9.86
N LEU A 83 6.07 -1.66 -11.17
CA LEU A 83 7.40 -1.56 -11.78
C LEU A 83 7.64 -0.14 -12.27
N THR A 84 8.89 0.31 -12.20
CA THR A 84 9.27 1.56 -12.87
C THR A 84 9.38 1.40 -14.38
N ASP A 85 9.07 2.48 -15.11
CA ASP A 85 9.24 2.56 -16.56
C ASP A 85 10.71 2.77 -16.98
N GLU A 86 10.96 2.88 -18.29
CA GLU A 86 12.29 3.14 -18.87
C GLU A 86 12.95 4.43 -18.36
N GLN A 87 12.16 5.39 -17.89
CA GLN A 87 12.63 6.64 -17.30
C GLN A 87 12.72 6.57 -15.78
N GLY A 88 12.55 5.38 -15.18
CA GLY A 88 12.58 5.12 -13.75
C GLY A 88 11.36 5.66 -13.01
N ARG A 89 10.29 6.05 -13.71
CA ARG A 89 9.09 6.64 -13.10
C ARG A 89 8.10 5.55 -12.71
N PHE A 90 7.33 5.82 -11.67
CA PHE A 90 6.23 4.96 -11.27
C PHE A 90 5.01 5.79 -10.89
N GLU A 91 3.84 5.17 -11.06
CA GLU A 91 2.57 5.66 -10.50
C GLU A 91 1.93 4.54 -9.67
N LEU A 92 1.48 4.88 -8.47
CA LEU A 92 0.86 3.93 -7.56
C LEU A 92 -0.45 4.49 -7.00
N PRO A 93 -1.61 3.92 -7.40
CA PRO A 93 -2.88 4.29 -6.82
C PRO A 93 -3.00 3.70 -5.41
N ALA A 94 -3.20 4.55 -4.42
CA ALA A 94 -3.42 4.18 -3.02
C ALA A 94 -4.78 4.68 -2.53
N LYS A 95 -5.31 4.01 -1.52
CA LYS A 95 -6.49 4.45 -0.77
C LYS A 95 -6.05 4.76 0.64
N LEU A 96 -6.07 6.04 1.00
CA LEU A 96 -5.74 6.48 2.35
C LEU A 96 -6.99 6.46 3.19
N TYR A 97 -6.91 5.80 4.34
CA TYR A 97 -7.90 5.92 5.39
C TYR A 97 -7.52 7.09 6.30
N GLY A 98 -8.49 7.94 6.62
CA GLY A 98 -8.26 9.06 7.53
C GLY A 98 -9.54 9.52 8.19
N LEU A 99 -9.35 10.38 9.18
CA LEU A 99 -10.44 11.07 9.84
C LEU A 99 -10.63 12.43 9.19
N ASN A 100 -11.85 12.69 8.74
CA ASN A 100 -12.26 14.03 8.38
C ASN A 100 -12.86 14.71 9.60
N ARG A 101 -12.29 15.86 9.98
CA ARG A 101 -12.81 16.71 11.06
C ARG A 101 -13.41 17.96 10.45
N ILE A 102 -14.70 18.17 10.67
CA ILE A 102 -15.36 19.42 10.28
C ILE A 102 -15.27 20.42 11.44
N ARG A 103 -14.58 21.56 11.24
CA ARG A 103 -14.49 22.64 12.23
C ARG A 103 -14.96 23.94 11.59
N ASN A 104 -15.95 24.60 12.19
CA ASN A 104 -16.54 25.85 11.67
C ASN A 104 -17.03 25.76 10.21
N GLY A 105 -17.46 24.59 9.75
CA GLY A 105 -17.87 24.35 8.36
C GLY A 105 -16.72 24.01 7.40
N GLU A 106 -15.47 24.05 7.85
CA GLU A 106 -14.30 23.68 7.06
C GLU A 106 -13.92 22.21 7.29
N SER A 107 -13.61 21.51 6.20
CA SER A 107 -13.20 20.10 6.18
C SER A 107 -11.69 19.99 6.37
N HIS A 108 -11.26 19.35 7.46
CA HIS A 108 -9.85 19.06 7.75
C HIS A 108 -9.62 17.56 7.75
N TRP A 109 -9.12 17.05 6.63
CA TRP A 109 -8.75 15.65 6.52
C TRP A 109 -7.35 15.41 7.09
N ARG A 110 -7.22 14.39 7.95
CA ARG A 110 -5.92 13.92 8.45
C ARG A 110 -5.77 12.42 8.15
N PRO A 111 -4.67 12.01 7.49
CA PRO A 111 -4.36 10.59 7.38
C PRO A 111 -4.09 10.02 8.77
N GLU A 112 -4.63 8.83 9.06
CA GLU A 112 -4.21 8.04 10.22
C GLU A 112 -3.25 6.92 9.83
N SER A 113 -3.27 6.50 8.56
CA SER A 113 -2.35 5.49 8.03
C SER A 113 -1.02 6.12 7.60
N TYR A 114 0.07 5.46 7.99
CA TYR A 114 1.41 5.68 7.45
C TYR A 114 1.72 4.55 6.47
N TYR A 115 2.19 4.90 5.27
CA TYR A 115 2.64 3.93 4.29
C TYR A 115 4.15 3.93 4.23
N ARG A 116 4.72 2.74 4.24
CA ARG A 116 6.12 2.51 3.93
C ARG A 116 6.24 2.15 2.46
N ILE A 117 7.08 2.87 1.72
CA ILE A 117 7.47 2.47 0.38
C ILE A 117 8.84 1.83 0.45
N GLU A 118 8.95 0.61 -0.07
CA GLU A 118 10.22 -0.03 -0.35
C GLU A 118 10.45 -0.07 -1.86
N VAL A 119 11.66 0.30 -2.28
CA VAL A 119 12.12 0.15 -3.66
C VAL A 119 13.22 -0.90 -3.68
N ASP A 120 13.05 -1.93 -4.50
CA ASP A 120 14.06 -2.94 -4.80
C ASP A 120 14.51 -2.80 -6.26
N ALA A 121 15.78 -2.51 -6.44
CA ALA A 121 16.42 -2.28 -7.73
C ALA A 121 17.43 -3.39 -8.10
N GLY A 122 17.37 -4.54 -7.43
CA GLY A 122 18.35 -5.62 -7.59
C GLY A 122 18.22 -6.46 -8.86
N GLU A 123 19.36 -6.81 -9.44
CA GLU A 123 19.49 -8.07 -10.18
C GLU A 123 19.37 -9.26 -9.21
N VAL A 124 18.98 -10.43 -9.70
CA VAL A 124 18.79 -11.65 -8.90
C VAL A 124 20.04 -11.95 -8.07
N GLY A 125 20.06 -11.57 -6.79
CA GLY A 125 21.16 -11.84 -5.85
C GLY A 125 21.63 -10.67 -4.99
N GLU A 126 21.37 -9.41 -5.37
CA GLU A 126 21.70 -8.22 -4.54
C GLU A 126 20.48 -7.30 -4.39
N SER A 127 19.83 -7.31 -3.22
CA SER A 127 18.72 -6.41 -2.93
C SER A 127 19.23 -5.04 -2.45
N LYS A 128 19.12 -4.03 -3.30
CA LYS A 128 19.37 -2.63 -2.93
C LYS A 128 18.05 -1.99 -2.55
N LYS A 129 17.86 -1.75 -1.24
CA LYS A 129 16.60 -1.23 -0.68
C LYS A 129 16.69 0.24 -0.30
N ALA A 130 15.75 1.04 -0.80
CA ALA A 130 15.46 2.36 -0.28
C ALA A 130 14.09 2.36 0.41
N VAL A 131 13.99 3.01 1.57
CA VAL A 131 12.77 3.07 2.38
C VAL A 131 12.40 4.52 2.65
N ALA A 132 11.14 4.88 2.43
CA ALA A 132 10.60 6.18 2.82
C ALA A 132 9.20 6.04 3.41
N ASP A 133 8.96 6.79 4.48
CA ASP A 133 7.62 7.03 5.02
C ASP A 133 7.02 8.25 4.32
N ILE A 134 5.77 8.14 3.88
CA ILE A 134 5.17 9.12 2.97
C ILE A 134 3.88 9.71 3.51
N HIS A 135 3.72 11.02 3.34
CA HIS A 135 2.46 11.72 3.59
C HIS A 135 1.78 12.06 2.24
N SER A 136 0.47 12.33 2.29
CA SER A 136 -0.26 12.70 1.07
C SER A 136 0.30 14.01 0.49
N GLY A 137 0.74 13.98 -0.77
CA GLY A 137 1.24 15.16 -1.49
C GLY A 137 2.76 15.25 -1.61
N ASP A 138 3.51 14.33 -1.00
CA ASP A 138 4.97 14.33 -1.09
C ASP A 138 5.46 13.93 -2.49
N ARG A 139 6.49 14.63 -2.98
CA ARG A 139 7.24 14.23 -4.18
C ARG A 139 8.32 13.25 -3.78
N LEU A 140 8.29 12.06 -4.37
CA LEU A 140 9.17 10.97 -3.98
C LEU A 140 10.32 10.81 -4.98
N VAL A 141 11.55 10.89 -4.47
CA VAL A 141 12.77 10.57 -5.22
C VAL A 141 13.53 9.53 -4.40
N PHE A 142 13.73 8.36 -4.99
CA PHE A 142 14.49 7.28 -4.37
C PHE A 142 15.84 7.17 -5.06
N SER A 143 16.90 7.14 -4.27
CA SER A 143 18.25 6.81 -4.72
C SER A 143 18.61 5.43 -4.20
N VAL A 144 18.93 4.52 -5.11
CA VAL A 144 19.34 3.14 -4.80
C VAL A 144 20.81 2.98 -5.18
N GLY A 145 21.64 2.50 -4.24
CA GLY A 145 23.09 2.49 -4.33
C GLY A 145 23.67 1.10 -4.24
#